data_AF-S7P3H8-F1
#
_entry.id   AF-S7P3H8-F1
#
_cell.length_a   1.000
_cell.length_b   1.000
_cell.length_c   1.000
_cell.angle_alpha   90.00
_cell.angle_beta   90.00
_cell.angle_gamma   90.00
#
_symmetry.space_group_name_H-M   'P 1'
#
loop_
_entity.id
_entity.type
_entity.pdbx_description
1 polymer ?
#
loop_
_entity_poly.entity_id
_entity_poly.type
_entity_poly.pdbx_seq_one_letter_code
_entity_poly.pdbx_strand_id
1 'polypeptide(L)'
;MPGKGSVVLGDSGGLDTSCILLWLKEQSYDKEDFEEARKKALKFGAKKVFIEGISKEFVEEFIWPAVQSSALYEDRYLLGTSLARPCIARKQVEITPREGAKYVSHGATGKGNDQVRFELTCCSLAPQIKVIAPWRMPKFYNRFQGCSDLMEYTKQHGMGVTSENPWSMDENLMHISYEAGILENPKNQAPPGLYTKTQDPAKEPNTPDVLENEFKKGVPVKVTNVKDGTTHRTSLELFVYLSEMAGKHGVGCIDVWRTASSG
;
A
#
# COMPACT_ATOMS: atom_id res chain seq x y z
N MET A 1 9.08 32.55 -5.74
CA MET A 1 10.03 31.95 -6.70
C MET A 1 9.21 31.33 -7.83
N PRO A 2 9.73 31.19 -9.06
CA PRO A 2 9.06 30.37 -10.08
C PRO A 2 8.95 28.92 -9.59
N GLY A 3 7.82 28.27 -9.87
CA GLY A 3 7.56 26.88 -9.46
C GLY A 3 8.52 25.88 -10.11
N LYS A 4 8.91 24.84 -9.38
CA LYS A 4 9.83 23.79 -9.87
C LYS A 4 9.17 22.79 -10.83
N GLY A 5 7.83 22.82 -10.91
CA GLY A 5 6.99 21.98 -11.77
C GLY A 5 5.80 21.40 -11.00
N SER A 6 5.07 20.49 -11.64
CA SER A 6 4.06 19.64 -10.99
C SER A 6 4.65 18.26 -10.67
N VAL A 7 4.19 17.66 -9.56
CA VAL A 7 4.61 16.35 -9.04
C VAL A 7 3.40 15.49 -8.70
N VAL A 8 3.41 14.22 -9.11
CA VAL A 8 2.39 13.23 -8.72
C VAL A 8 2.89 12.46 -7.50
N LEU A 9 2.30 12.72 -6.32
CA LEU A 9 2.60 11.99 -5.08
C LEU A 9 1.69 10.77 -4.93
N GLY A 10 2.27 9.62 -4.59
CA GLY A 10 1.55 8.48 -4.02
C GLY A 10 1.27 8.75 -2.55
N ASP A 11 0.05 9.22 -2.25
CA ASP A 11 -0.40 9.55 -0.90
C ASP A 11 -1.32 8.47 -0.34
N SER A 12 -0.95 7.89 0.81
CA SER A 12 -1.79 6.93 1.55
C SER A 12 -2.64 7.61 2.64
N GLY A 13 -2.51 8.93 2.81
CA GLY A 13 -3.06 9.68 3.94
C GLY A 13 -2.34 9.41 5.28
N GLY A 14 -1.29 8.59 5.30
CA GLY A 14 -0.46 8.31 6.49
C GLY A 14 0.45 9.47 6.87
N LEU A 15 1.09 9.39 8.03
CA LEU A 15 1.94 10.47 8.58
C LEU A 15 3.05 10.89 7.61
N ASP A 16 3.81 9.94 7.06
CA ASP A 16 4.89 10.17 6.10
C ASP A 16 4.43 10.92 4.85
N THR A 17 3.39 10.44 4.17
CA THR A 17 2.91 11.06 2.92
C THR A 17 2.27 12.42 3.18
N SER A 18 1.63 12.59 4.34
CA SER A 18 1.15 13.90 4.84
C SER A 18 2.30 14.90 4.97
N CYS A 19 3.38 14.51 5.64
CA CYS A 19 4.58 15.34 5.82
C CYS A 19 5.30 15.63 4.49
N ILE A 20 5.36 14.64 3.60
CA ILE A 20 5.97 14.79 2.27
C ILE A 20 5.18 15.76 1.41
N LEU A 21 3.84 15.70 1.43
CA LEU A 21 2.97 16.61 0.70
C LEU A 21 3.19 18.08 1.12
N LEU A 22 3.29 18.31 2.44
CA LEU A 22 3.60 19.62 3.02
C LEU A 22 5.01 20.10 2.66
N TRP A 23 5.99 19.22 2.72
CA TRP A 23 7.38 19.55 2.40
C TRP A 23 7.56 19.84 0.90
N LEU A 24 6.90 19.10 0.00
CA LEU A 24 6.90 19.40 -1.43
C LEU A 24 6.28 20.77 -1.72
N LYS A 25 5.20 21.13 -1.01
CA LYS A 25 4.58 22.47 -1.06
C LYS A 25 5.55 23.57 -0.57
N GLU A 26 6.29 23.37 0.54
CA GLU A 26 7.39 24.26 0.93
C GLU A 26 8.45 24.37 -0.18
N GLN A 27 8.78 23.26 -0.84
CA GLN A 27 9.75 23.21 -1.94
C GLN A 27 9.24 23.82 -3.26
N SER A 28 8.04 24.42 -3.32
CA SER A 28 7.48 25.12 -4.49
C SER A 28 7.17 24.23 -5.71
N TYR A 29 6.32 23.21 -5.49
CA TYR A 29 5.53 22.52 -6.53
C TYR A 29 4.03 22.92 -6.39
N ASP A 30 3.24 22.97 -7.49
CA ASP A 30 1.96 23.73 -7.59
C ASP A 30 0.63 22.98 -7.24
N LYS A 31 -0.57 23.63 -7.29
CA LYS A 31 -1.82 23.36 -6.49
C LYS A 31 -3.18 23.27 -7.27
N GLU A 32 -4.36 23.24 -6.61
CA GLU A 32 -5.78 23.16 -7.12
C GLU A 32 -6.37 21.76 -7.48
N ASP A 33 -7.55 21.23 -7.06
CA ASP A 33 -8.43 21.44 -5.87
C ASP A 33 -9.55 20.32 -5.71
N PHE A 34 -10.42 20.36 -4.67
CA PHE A 34 -11.56 19.48 -4.22
C PHE A 34 -11.33 18.17 -3.38
N GLU A 35 -12.42 17.43 -3.04
CA GLU A 35 -12.68 16.57 -1.83
C GLU A 35 -12.81 15.03 -2.13
N GLU A 36 -12.71 14.00 -1.24
CA GLU A 36 -13.05 13.81 0.20
C GLU A 36 -11.89 13.35 1.16
N ALA A 37 -11.26 12.17 1.07
CA ALA A 37 -9.95 11.91 1.75
C ALA A 37 -8.87 12.87 1.20
N ARG A 38 -9.09 13.18 -0.06
CA ARG A 38 -8.64 14.30 -0.85
C ARG A 38 -8.87 15.69 -0.18
N LYS A 39 -9.84 15.92 0.75
CA LYS A 39 -9.87 17.09 1.68
C LYS A 39 -8.68 17.13 2.63
N LYS A 40 -8.27 15.98 3.17
CA LYS A 40 -7.08 15.87 4.04
C LYS A 40 -5.86 16.36 3.25
N ALA A 41 -5.67 15.83 2.04
CA ALA A 41 -4.64 16.28 1.12
C ALA A 41 -4.79 17.75 0.66
N LEU A 42 -6.00 18.30 0.48
CA LEU A 42 -6.21 19.74 0.23
C LEU A 42 -5.77 20.62 1.40
N LYS A 43 -6.17 20.26 2.62
CA LYS A 43 -5.76 20.99 3.84
C LYS A 43 -4.24 21.01 3.93
N PHE A 44 -3.61 19.91 3.52
CA PHE A 44 -2.15 19.78 3.48
C PHE A 44 -1.55 20.56 2.30
N GLY A 45 -2.30 20.73 1.21
CA GLY A 45 -2.06 21.67 0.12
C GLY A 45 -1.66 21.04 -1.22
N ALA A 46 -2.26 19.89 -1.55
CA ALA A 46 -2.13 19.24 -2.85
C ALA A 46 -2.60 20.11 -4.04
N LYS A 47 -2.26 19.64 -5.26
CA LYS A 47 -2.96 20.00 -6.50
C LYS A 47 -4.28 19.23 -6.57
N LYS A 48 -4.51 18.59 -7.71
CA LYS A 48 -5.55 17.60 -7.89
C LYS A 48 -5.16 16.39 -7.05
N VAL A 49 -6.17 15.67 -6.56
CA VAL A 49 -5.98 14.36 -5.98
C VAL A 49 -6.81 13.41 -6.80
N PHE A 50 -6.17 12.35 -7.29
CA PHE A 50 -6.79 11.33 -8.11
C PHE A 50 -7.10 10.14 -7.21
N ILE A 51 -8.37 9.72 -7.17
CA ILE A 51 -8.81 8.54 -6.42
C ILE A 51 -9.12 7.47 -7.46
N GLU A 52 -8.08 6.72 -7.84
CA GLU A 52 -8.13 5.75 -8.94
C GLU A 52 -8.61 4.38 -8.43
N GLY A 53 -9.69 3.85 -9.03
CA GLY A 53 -10.32 2.58 -8.64
C GLY A 53 -9.56 1.33 -9.09
N ILE A 54 -8.27 1.21 -8.74
CA ILE A 54 -7.37 0.17 -9.27
C ILE A 54 -7.56 -1.23 -8.69
N SER A 55 -8.51 -1.46 -7.77
CA SER A 55 -8.69 -2.75 -7.09
C SER A 55 -8.94 -3.92 -8.04
N LYS A 56 -9.72 -3.70 -9.11
CA LYS A 56 -9.97 -4.74 -10.13
C LYS A 56 -8.72 -5.01 -10.99
N GLU A 57 -8.03 -3.94 -11.40
CA GLU A 57 -6.77 -3.98 -12.15
C GLU A 57 -5.69 -4.75 -11.36
N PHE A 58 -5.62 -4.52 -10.04
CA PHE A 58 -4.72 -5.24 -9.13
C PHE A 58 -5.01 -6.75 -9.09
N VAL A 59 -6.28 -7.15 -8.96
CA VAL A 59 -6.68 -8.58 -8.99
C VAL A 59 -6.32 -9.22 -10.33
N GLU A 60 -6.77 -8.62 -11.45
CA GLU A 60 -6.72 -9.25 -12.77
C GLU A 60 -5.32 -9.27 -13.39
N GLU A 61 -4.49 -8.24 -13.15
CA GLU A 61 -3.18 -8.10 -13.81
C GLU A 61 -1.96 -8.36 -12.90
N PHE A 62 -2.15 -8.50 -11.57
CA PHE A 62 -1.03 -8.72 -10.63
C PHE A 62 -1.25 -9.94 -9.72
N ILE A 63 -2.42 -10.05 -9.07
CA ILE A 63 -2.70 -11.20 -8.19
C ILE A 63 -2.89 -12.48 -9.02
N TRP A 64 -3.67 -12.44 -10.10
CA TRP A 64 -3.90 -13.63 -10.94
C TRP A 64 -2.64 -14.20 -11.60
N PRO A 65 -1.70 -13.42 -12.16
CA PRO A 65 -0.40 -13.94 -12.58
C PRO A 65 0.45 -14.53 -11.44
N ALA A 66 0.39 -13.97 -10.23
CA ALA A 66 1.07 -14.53 -9.05
C ALA A 66 0.46 -15.89 -8.61
N VAL A 67 -0.87 -16.03 -8.69
CA VAL A 67 -1.58 -17.30 -8.46
C VAL A 67 -1.24 -18.33 -9.54
N GLN A 68 -1.24 -17.95 -10.82
CA GLN A 68 -0.86 -18.83 -11.94
C GLN A 68 0.57 -19.36 -11.82
N SER A 69 1.49 -18.56 -11.27
CA SER A 69 2.88 -18.95 -11.01
C SER A 69 3.10 -19.63 -9.66
N SER A 70 2.06 -19.76 -8.82
CA SER A 70 2.14 -20.29 -7.44
C SER A 70 3.23 -19.59 -6.60
N ALA A 71 3.36 -18.27 -6.76
CA ALA A 71 4.53 -17.52 -6.31
C ALA A 71 4.63 -17.41 -4.77
N LEU A 72 5.73 -17.93 -4.23
CA LEU A 72 6.16 -17.77 -2.84
C LEU A 72 7.58 -17.21 -2.81
N TYR A 73 7.81 -16.18 -2.00
CA TYR A 73 9.15 -15.68 -1.70
C TYR A 73 9.66 -16.30 -0.39
N GLU A 74 10.91 -16.79 -0.40
CA GLU A 74 11.52 -17.54 0.71
C GLU A 74 10.58 -18.64 1.25
N ASP A 75 9.94 -19.38 0.32
CA ASP A 75 8.98 -20.47 0.54
C ASP A 75 7.74 -20.13 1.41
N ARG A 76 7.51 -18.85 1.74
CA ARG A 76 6.48 -18.45 2.72
C ARG A 76 5.70 -17.18 2.36
N TYR A 77 6.33 -16.16 1.78
CA TYR A 77 5.70 -14.86 1.63
C TYR A 77 4.96 -14.72 0.29
N LEU A 78 3.63 -14.58 0.37
CA LEU A 78 2.68 -14.42 -0.75
C LEU A 78 2.70 -13.03 -1.43
N LEU A 79 3.83 -12.32 -1.37
CA LEU A 79 4.16 -11.15 -2.20
C LEU A 79 3.23 -9.91 -2.17
N GLY A 80 2.16 -9.86 -1.36
CA GLY A 80 1.10 -8.82 -1.43
C GLY A 80 1.56 -7.37 -1.66
N THR A 81 2.39 -6.80 -0.77
CA THR A 81 2.97 -5.45 -0.92
C THR A 81 3.74 -5.32 -2.24
N SER A 82 4.55 -6.32 -2.57
CA SER A 82 5.40 -6.39 -3.77
C SER A 82 4.59 -6.33 -5.06
N LEU A 83 3.42 -6.95 -5.10
CA LEU A 83 2.52 -6.95 -6.25
C LEU A 83 1.74 -5.63 -6.34
N ALA A 84 1.39 -5.03 -5.19
CA ALA A 84 0.67 -3.77 -5.15
C ALA A 84 1.50 -2.57 -5.66
N ARG A 85 2.82 -2.51 -5.36
CA ARG A 85 3.63 -1.32 -5.70
C ARG A 85 3.74 -1.06 -7.22
N PRO A 86 4.00 -2.05 -8.10
CA PRO A 86 3.99 -1.83 -9.54
C PRO A 86 2.63 -1.38 -10.09
N CYS A 87 1.51 -1.86 -9.52
CA CYS A 87 0.16 -1.41 -9.89
C CYS A 87 -0.05 0.08 -9.57
N ILE A 88 0.33 0.51 -8.36
CA ILE A 88 0.24 1.92 -7.94
C ILE A 88 1.20 2.79 -8.78
N ALA A 89 2.45 2.36 -8.97
CA ALA A 89 3.46 3.08 -9.74
C ALA A 89 3.07 3.24 -11.22
N ARG A 90 2.48 2.20 -11.84
CA ARG A 90 1.90 2.28 -13.19
C ARG A 90 0.86 3.40 -13.29
N LYS A 91 -0.04 3.50 -12.31
CA LYS A 91 -1.07 4.56 -12.29
C LYS A 91 -0.49 5.96 -12.07
N GLN A 92 0.55 6.10 -11.24
CA GLN A 92 1.29 7.37 -11.11
C GLN A 92 1.94 7.80 -12.45
N VAL A 93 2.57 6.86 -13.15
CA VAL A 93 3.18 7.08 -14.46
C VAL A 93 2.14 7.43 -15.52
N GLU A 94 0.96 6.83 -15.48
CA GLU A 94 -0.17 7.20 -16.36
C GLU A 94 -0.69 8.63 -16.13
N ILE A 95 -0.81 9.07 -14.87
CA ILE A 95 -1.33 10.40 -14.51
C ILE A 95 -0.32 11.50 -14.85
N THR A 96 0.98 11.25 -14.63
CA THR A 96 2.04 12.25 -14.75
C THR A 96 2.04 13.01 -16.10
N PRO A 97 2.03 12.37 -17.28
CA PRO A 97 1.98 13.07 -18.57
C PRO A 97 0.59 13.65 -18.88
N ARG A 98 -0.51 13.05 -18.39
CA ARG A 98 -1.88 13.61 -18.54
C ARG A 98 -1.98 14.99 -17.88
N GLU A 99 -1.27 15.17 -16.77
CA GLU A 99 -1.19 16.43 -16.00
C GLU A 99 -0.01 17.33 -16.37
N GLY A 100 0.77 16.99 -17.40
CA GLY A 100 1.98 17.75 -17.78
C GLY A 100 3.06 17.80 -16.69
N ALA A 101 2.97 16.93 -15.68
CA ALA A 101 3.92 16.85 -14.59
C ALA A 101 5.24 16.23 -15.06
N LYS A 102 6.33 16.57 -14.36
CA LYS A 102 7.70 16.12 -14.70
C LYS A 102 8.32 15.22 -13.62
N TYR A 103 7.59 15.04 -12.52
CA TYR A 103 8.06 14.35 -11.34
C TYR A 103 6.99 13.41 -10.78
N VAL A 104 7.43 12.28 -10.23
CA VAL A 104 6.65 11.43 -9.32
C VAL A 104 7.30 11.42 -7.94
N SER A 105 6.52 11.14 -6.89
CA SER A 105 7.00 11.06 -5.52
C SER A 105 6.31 9.92 -4.76
N HIS A 106 7.00 9.34 -3.77
CA HIS A 106 6.47 8.27 -2.91
C HIS A 106 6.90 8.45 -1.46
N GLY A 107 6.10 7.88 -0.54
CA GLY A 107 6.39 7.85 0.90
C GLY A 107 7.37 6.76 1.36
N ALA A 108 7.79 5.84 0.48
CA ALA A 108 8.65 4.72 0.86
C ALA A 108 9.98 5.18 1.51
N THR A 109 10.38 4.50 2.60
CA THR A 109 11.57 4.85 3.38
C THR A 109 12.86 4.49 2.65
N GLY A 110 13.95 5.21 2.97
CA GLY A 110 15.27 5.01 2.36
C GLY A 110 15.94 3.65 2.62
N LYS A 111 15.34 2.80 3.48
CA LYS A 111 15.83 1.45 3.81
C LYS A 111 14.89 0.33 3.34
N GLY A 112 13.67 0.64 2.92
CA GLY A 112 12.65 -0.36 2.56
C GLY A 112 12.79 -0.86 1.12
N ASN A 113 12.22 -2.03 0.83
CA ASN A 113 12.16 -2.59 -0.53
C ASN A 113 11.28 -1.75 -1.47
N ASP A 114 10.32 -0.99 -0.93
CA ASP A 114 9.31 -0.29 -1.73
C ASP A 114 9.84 0.85 -2.59
N GLN A 115 10.89 1.56 -2.15
CA GLN A 115 11.54 2.59 -2.98
C GLN A 115 12.02 2.00 -4.31
N VAL A 116 12.60 0.79 -4.28
CA VAL A 116 13.10 0.07 -5.46
C VAL A 116 11.93 -0.35 -6.36
N ARG A 117 10.82 -0.82 -5.78
CA ARG A 117 9.62 -1.25 -6.51
C ARG A 117 8.95 -0.08 -7.24
N PHE A 118 8.81 1.07 -6.59
CA PHE A 118 8.31 2.30 -7.22
C PHE A 118 9.28 2.81 -8.30
N GLU A 119 10.56 2.96 -7.97
CA GLU A 119 11.56 3.56 -8.87
C GLU A 119 11.82 2.72 -10.12
N LEU A 120 12.00 1.40 -10.00
CA LEU A 120 12.19 0.52 -11.16
C LEU A 120 10.95 0.51 -12.08
N THR A 121 9.74 0.54 -11.52
CA THR A 121 8.51 0.62 -12.32
C THR A 121 8.44 1.95 -13.08
N CYS A 122 8.74 3.07 -12.42
CA CYS A 122 8.77 4.38 -13.05
C CYS A 122 9.84 4.50 -14.15
N CYS A 123 11.06 4.02 -13.88
CA CYS A 123 12.15 4.00 -14.87
C CYS A 123 11.87 3.07 -16.06
N SER A 124 11.17 1.95 -15.85
CA SER A 124 10.80 1.00 -16.90
C SER A 124 9.69 1.53 -17.81
N LEU A 125 8.65 2.16 -17.24
CA LEU A 125 7.49 2.65 -17.99
C LEU A 125 7.69 4.05 -18.60
N ALA A 126 8.50 4.90 -17.97
CA ALA A 126 8.67 6.30 -18.39
C ALA A 126 10.01 6.89 -17.88
N PRO A 127 11.17 6.49 -18.44
CA PRO A 127 12.50 6.92 -17.98
C PRO A 127 12.76 8.44 -18.05
N GLN A 128 11.91 9.20 -18.74
CA GLN A 128 11.93 10.68 -18.77
C GLN A 128 11.34 11.34 -17.51
N ILE A 129 10.57 10.61 -16.70
CA ILE A 129 9.99 11.10 -15.44
C ILE A 129 11.06 11.06 -14.34
N LYS A 130 11.18 12.15 -13.57
CA LYS A 130 12.14 12.23 -12.46
C LYS A 130 11.49 11.82 -11.14
N VAL A 131 12.08 10.88 -10.41
CA VAL A 131 11.58 10.51 -9.07
C VAL A 131 12.10 11.50 -8.02
N ILE A 132 11.21 11.91 -7.12
CA ILE A 132 11.54 12.59 -5.87
C ILE A 132 11.28 11.59 -4.73
N ALA A 133 12.35 11.19 -4.03
CA ALA A 133 12.27 10.25 -2.91
C ALA A 133 12.75 10.95 -1.63
N PRO A 134 11.87 11.65 -0.88
CA PRO A 134 12.28 12.53 0.22
C PRO A 134 13.10 11.84 1.29
N TRP A 135 12.79 10.58 1.63
CA TRP A 135 13.57 9.79 2.59
C TRP A 135 15.02 9.47 2.18
N ARG A 136 15.44 9.77 0.94
CA ARG A 136 16.86 9.75 0.51
C ARG A 136 17.45 11.15 0.29
N MET A 137 16.68 12.22 0.49
CA MET A 137 17.16 13.59 0.33
C MET A 137 17.70 14.14 1.66
N PRO A 138 18.98 14.57 1.76
CA PRO A 138 19.56 15.05 3.02
C PRO A 138 18.79 16.20 3.67
N LYS A 139 18.13 17.06 2.89
CA LYS A 139 17.29 18.16 3.39
C LYS A 139 15.98 17.72 4.07
N PHE A 140 15.58 16.47 3.91
CA PHE A 140 14.38 15.89 4.50
C PHE A 140 14.76 14.97 5.66
N TYR A 141 15.59 13.94 5.42
CA TYR A 141 15.95 12.99 6.48
C TYR A 141 16.82 13.60 7.60
N ASN A 142 17.57 14.69 7.34
CA ASN A 142 18.24 15.40 8.44
C ASN A 142 17.27 16.24 9.29
N ARG A 143 16.11 16.64 8.74
CA ARG A 143 15.07 17.43 9.43
C ARG A 143 14.11 16.56 10.23
N PHE A 144 13.87 15.32 9.77
CA PHE A 144 12.95 14.38 10.38
C PHE A 144 13.71 13.09 10.72
N GLN A 145 14.15 12.96 11.97
CA GLN A 145 14.88 11.80 12.48
C GLN A 145 13.94 10.66 12.92
N GLY A 146 12.68 10.98 13.23
CA GLY A 146 11.68 9.98 13.60
C GLY A 146 10.24 10.50 13.61
N CYS A 147 9.33 9.62 14.04
CA CYS A 147 7.87 9.86 14.08
C CYS A 147 7.49 11.12 14.88
N SER A 148 8.24 11.44 15.96
CA SER A 148 8.06 12.66 16.77
C SER A 148 8.11 13.93 15.93
N ASP A 149 9.08 14.02 15.03
CA ASP A 149 9.40 15.23 14.29
C ASP A 149 8.38 15.44 13.17
N LEU A 150 7.91 14.34 12.58
CA LEU A 150 6.80 14.31 11.63
C LEU A 150 5.49 14.74 12.30
N MET A 151 5.16 14.18 13.47
CA MET A 151 3.96 14.53 14.24
C MET A 151 3.96 16.02 14.61
N GLU A 152 5.06 16.52 15.17
CA GLU A 152 5.21 17.92 15.55
C GLU A 152 5.18 18.85 14.31
N TYR A 153 5.78 18.45 13.19
CA TYR A 153 5.71 19.19 11.93
C TYR A 153 4.28 19.34 11.39
N THR A 154 3.47 18.26 11.39
CA THR A 154 2.05 18.38 11.01
C THR A 154 1.23 19.18 12.02
N LYS A 155 1.59 19.16 13.30
CA LYS A 155 0.95 19.94 14.36
C LYS A 155 1.23 21.44 14.21
N GLN A 156 2.47 21.83 13.95
CA GLN A 156 2.87 23.22 13.67
C GLN A 156 2.14 23.82 12.46
N HIS A 157 1.79 22.98 11.50
CA HIS A 157 1.04 23.37 10.30
C HIS A 157 -0.49 23.13 10.44
N GLY A 158 -1.01 22.94 11.66
CA GLY A 158 -2.44 22.96 11.97
C GLY A 158 -3.22 21.68 11.65
N MET A 159 -2.54 20.53 11.58
CA MET A 159 -3.13 19.27 11.09
C MET A 159 -3.02 18.09 12.06
N GLY A 160 -1.98 18.04 12.90
CA GLY A 160 -1.89 17.15 14.05
C GLY A 160 -2.11 15.65 13.74
N VAL A 161 -1.40 15.13 12.74
CA VAL A 161 -1.48 13.70 12.38
C VAL A 161 -0.67 12.88 13.40
N THR A 162 -1.28 11.83 13.92
CA THR A 162 -0.69 10.89 14.91
C THR A 162 -0.33 9.55 14.26
N SER A 163 0.64 8.83 14.83
CA SER A 163 0.69 7.37 14.65
C SER A 163 -0.30 6.74 15.63
N GLU A 164 -1.15 5.85 15.14
CA GLU A 164 -2.18 5.17 15.95
C GLU A 164 -1.67 3.88 16.61
N ASN A 165 -0.58 3.29 16.08
CA ASN A 165 -0.03 2.02 16.53
C ASN A 165 1.50 2.08 16.76
N PRO A 166 2.06 1.18 17.60
CA PRO A 166 3.50 1.07 17.85
C PRO A 166 4.24 0.16 16.84
N TRP A 167 3.64 -0.07 15.67
CA TRP A 167 4.17 -0.81 14.53
C TRP A 167 3.72 -0.14 13.22
N SER A 168 4.47 -0.34 12.15
CA SER A 168 4.10 0.03 10.79
C SER A 168 3.05 -0.93 10.23
N MET A 169 2.19 -0.44 9.32
CA MET A 169 1.18 -1.25 8.62
C MET A 169 1.15 -0.92 7.14
N ASP A 170 1.16 -1.96 6.30
CA ASP A 170 0.78 -1.86 4.88
C ASP A 170 -0.47 -2.71 4.66
N GLU A 171 -1.58 -2.06 4.29
CA GLU A 171 -2.81 -2.73 3.92
C GLU A 171 -3.11 -2.53 2.44
N ASN A 172 -3.50 -3.61 1.77
CA ASN A 172 -4.16 -3.55 0.46
C ASN A 172 -5.23 -4.64 0.39
N LEU A 173 -5.77 -4.87 -0.81
CA LEU A 173 -6.80 -5.89 -1.03
C LEU A 173 -6.30 -7.30 -0.71
N MET A 174 -5.05 -7.62 -1.04
CA MET A 174 -4.51 -8.99 -0.99
C MET A 174 -4.08 -9.43 0.41
N HIS A 175 -3.63 -8.50 1.25
CA HIS A 175 -3.19 -8.79 2.62
C HIS A 175 -3.15 -7.52 3.47
N ILE A 176 -2.76 -7.69 4.73
CA ILE A 176 -2.15 -6.66 5.57
C ILE A 176 -0.81 -7.20 6.08
N SER A 177 0.20 -6.35 6.24
CA SER A 177 1.46 -6.70 6.92
C SER A 177 1.81 -5.68 7.99
N TYR A 178 2.33 -6.19 9.10
CA TYR A 178 2.76 -5.43 10.26
C TYR A 178 4.27 -5.61 10.43
N GLU A 179 5.01 -4.53 10.66
CA GLU A 179 6.47 -4.58 10.85
C GLU A 179 6.96 -3.39 11.68
N ALA A 180 8.27 -3.35 11.98
CA ALA A 180 8.93 -2.31 12.78
C ALA A 180 8.46 -2.21 14.26
N GLY A 181 9.10 -1.33 15.03
CA GLY A 181 8.77 -1.09 16.43
C GLY A 181 8.93 -2.33 17.30
N ILE A 182 7.88 -2.73 18.01
CA ILE A 182 7.92 -3.91 18.89
C ILE A 182 8.18 -5.23 18.14
N LEU A 183 7.98 -5.27 16.81
CA LEU A 183 8.19 -6.45 15.97
C LEU A 183 9.64 -6.58 15.45
N GLU A 184 10.52 -5.61 15.72
CA GLU A 184 11.94 -5.66 15.28
C GLU A 184 12.78 -6.71 16.03
N ASN A 185 12.34 -7.11 17.23
CA ASN A 185 12.93 -8.22 17.97
C ASN A 185 12.18 -9.52 17.63
N PRO A 186 12.75 -10.47 16.85
CA PRO A 186 12.07 -11.72 16.47
C PRO A 186 11.90 -12.72 17.63
N LYS A 187 12.20 -12.30 18.87
CA LYS A 187 11.83 -13.04 20.10
C LYS A 187 10.54 -12.52 20.75
N ASN A 188 10.03 -11.37 20.31
CA ASN A 188 8.73 -10.85 20.76
C ASN A 188 7.62 -11.59 20.00
N GLN A 189 6.59 -12.03 20.71
CA GLN A 189 5.38 -12.55 20.07
C GLN A 189 4.49 -11.38 19.60
N ALA A 190 3.71 -11.62 18.54
CA ALA A 190 2.64 -10.72 18.12
C ALA A 190 1.68 -10.43 19.30
N PRO A 191 1.39 -9.17 19.64
CA PRO A 191 0.50 -8.85 20.75
C PRO A 191 -0.97 -9.13 20.41
N PRO A 192 -1.83 -9.35 21.42
CA PRO A 192 -3.27 -9.34 21.23
C PRO A 192 -3.73 -8.04 20.55
N GLY A 193 -4.55 -8.17 19.51
CA GLY A 193 -5.03 -7.04 18.70
C GLY A 193 -4.13 -6.65 17.52
N LEU A 194 -2.98 -7.31 17.30
CA LEU A 194 -2.21 -7.12 16.06
C LEU A 194 -3.01 -7.52 14.82
N TYR A 195 -3.65 -8.70 14.87
CA TYR A 195 -4.35 -9.27 13.72
C TYR A 195 -5.74 -8.64 13.54
N THR A 196 -5.89 -7.75 12.54
CA THR A 196 -7.16 -7.06 12.25
C THR A 196 -8.00 -7.68 11.13
N LYS A 197 -7.39 -8.50 10.24
CA LYS A 197 -8.07 -9.15 9.10
C LYS A 197 -8.42 -10.62 9.27
N THR A 198 -7.82 -11.31 10.24
CA THR A 198 -8.03 -12.74 10.49
C THR A 198 -8.55 -12.95 11.91
N GLN A 199 -9.61 -13.74 12.03
CA GLN A 199 -10.14 -14.20 13.30
C GLN A 199 -9.06 -14.99 14.07
N ASP A 200 -8.97 -14.75 15.37
CA ASP A 200 -8.22 -15.62 16.28
C ASP A 200 -8.74 -17.07 16.16
N PRO A 201 -7.91 -18.08 15.82
CA PRO A 201 -8.36 -19.46 15.67
C PRO A 201 -8.98 -20.07 16.93
N ALA A 202 -8.67 -19.55 18.13
CA ALA A 202 -9.37 -19.94 19.36
C ALA A 202 -10.83 -19.42 19.45
N LYS A 203 -11.29 -18.69 18.44
CA LYS A 203 -12.61 -18.06 18.34
C LYS A 203 -13.26 -18.23 16.95
N GLU A 204 -12.71 -19.07 16.09
CA GLU A 204 -13.25 -19.30 14.74
C GLU A 204 -14.54 -20.16 14.77
N PRO A 205 -15.37 -20.16 13.72
CA PRO A 205 -16.59 -20.96 13.69
C PRO A 205 -16.29 -22.46 13.64
N ASN A 206 -16.74 -23.22 14.64
CA ASN A 206 -16.62 -24.69 14.73
C ASN A 206 -17.26 -25.51 13.56
N THR A 207 -17.81 -24.84 12.54
CA THR A 207 -18.48 -25.47 11.40
C THR A 207 -17.84 -24.96 10.10
N PRO A 208 -16.96 -25.75 9.44
CA PRO A 208 -16.19 -25.28 8.28
C PRO A 208 -17.09 -24.91 7.11
N ASP A 209 -16.81 -23.80 6.44
CA ASP A 209 -17.46 -23.45 5.17
C ASP A 209 -16.77 -24.17 4.00
N VAL A 210 -17.57 -24.71 3.08
CA VAL A 210 -17.09 -25.53 1.96
C VAL A 210 -17.32 -24.75 0.68
N LEU A 211 -16.24 -24.45 -0.03
CA LEU A 211 -16.25 -23.61 -1.23
C LEU A 211 -15.84 -24.42 -2.47
N GLU A 212 -16.69 -24.44 -3.49
CA GLU A 212 -16.30 -24.88 -4.84
C GLU A 212 -15.66 -23.70 -5.59
N ASN A 213 -14.39 -23.86 -5.97
CA ASN A 213 -13.65 -22.88 -6.76
C ASN A 213 -13.44 -23.40 -8.19
N GLU A 214 -14.06 -22.74 -9.17
CA GLU A 214 -13.92 -23.06 -10.60
C GLU A 214 -12.75 -22.27 -11.19
N PHE A 215 -11.79 -22.97 -11.81
CA PHE A 215 -10.63 -22.35 -12.45
C PHE A 215 -10.67 -22.52 -13.98
N LYS A 216 -10.21 -21.49 -14.71
CA LYS A 216 -10.10 -21.51 -16.17
C LYS A 216 -8.79 -20.84 -16.57
N LYS A 217 -7.93 -21.54 -17.34
CA LYS A 217 -6.57 -21.09 -17.67
C LYS A 217 -5.70 -20.72 -16.45
N GLY A 218 -5.91 -21.39 -15.31
CA GLY A 218 -5.15 -21.15 -14.08
C GLY A 218 -5.58 -19.95 -13.24
N VAL A 219 -6.63 -19.21 -13.63
CA VAL A 219 -7.25 -18.16 -12.80
C VAL A 219 -8.65 -18.60 -12.32
N PRO A 220 -9.08 -18.20 -11.11
CA PRO A 220 -10.42 -18.52 -10.63
C PRO A 220 -11.48 -17.67 -11.37
N VAL A 221 -12.61 -18.29 -11.71
CA VAL A 221 -13.72 -17.67 -12.48
C VAL A 221 -15.10 -17.83 -11.84
N LYS A 222 -15.21 -18.67 -10.80
CA LYS A 222 -16.39 -18.79 -9.93
C LYS A 222 -15.97 -19.28 -8.56
N VAL A 223 -16.55 -18.72 -7.51
CA VAL A 223 -16.60 -19.33 -6.17
C VAL A 223 -18.06 -19.55 -5.82
N THR A 224 -18.40 -20.73 -5.29
CA THR A 224 -19.74 -21.07 -4.77
C THR A 224 -19.59 -21.70 -3.39
N ASN A 225 -20.25 -21.15 -2.38
CA ASN A 225 -20.39 -21.79 -1.07
C ASN A 225 -21.48 -22.87 -1.14
N VAL A 226 -21.12 -24.09 -0.75
CA VAL A 226 -21.94 -25.30 -0.92
C VAL A 226 -23.11 -25.35 0.08
N LYS A 227 -23.10 -24.56 1.16
CA LYS A 227 -24.16 -24.56 2.18
C LYS A 227 -25.35 -23.66 1.84
N ASP A 228 -25.08 -22.45 1.37
CA ASP A 228 -26.06 -21.38 1.17
C ASP A 228 -26.30 -21.06 -0.33
N GLY A 229 -25.43 -21.56 -1.22
CA GLY A 229 -25.46 -21.28 -2.65
C GLY A 229 -24.84 -19.94 -3.06
N THR A 230 -24.30 -19.16 -2.10
CA THR A 230 -23.68 -17.84 -2.37
C THR A 230 -22.58 -18.00 -3.42
N THR A 231 -22.72 -17.28 -4.54
CA THR A 231 -21.90 -17.49 -5.74
C THR A 231 -21.42 -16.17 -6.33
N HIS A 232 -20.10 -16.02 -6.50
CA HIS A 232 -19.48 -14.86 -7.15
C HIS A 232 -18.74 -15.27 -8.43
N ARG A 233 -18.78 -14.40 -9.45
CA ARG A 233 -18.25 -14.66 -10.80
C ARG A 233 -17.39 -13.54 -11.38
N THR A 234 -17.41 -12.34 -10.81
CA THR A 234 -16.44 -11.30 -11.17
C THR A 234 -15.18 -11.47 -10.33
N SER A 235 -14.03 -11.11 -10.89
CA SER A 235 -12.70 -11.22 -10.29
C SER A 235 -12.62 -10.57 -8.89
N LEU A 236 -13.08 -9.32 -8.78
CA LEU A 236 -13.01 -8.55 -7.55
C LEU A 236 -13.96 -9.07 -6.46
N GLU A 237 -15.21 -9.37 -6.79
CA GLU A 237 -16.18 -9.93 -5.84
C GLU A 237 -15.72 -11.30 -5.33
N LEU A 238 -15.23 -12.16 -6.23
CA LEU A 238 -14.69 -13.48 -5.90
C LEU A 238 -13.49 -13.35 -4.95
N PHE A 239 -12.56 -12.43 -5.22
CA PHE A 239 -11.39 -12.21 -4.36
C PHE A 239 -11.79 -11.66 -2.98
N VAL A 240 -12.72 -10.70 -2.93
CA VAL A 240 -13.25 -10.15 -1.67
C VAL A 240 -13.96 -11.24 -0.86
N TYR A 241 -14.83 -12.04 -1.48
CA TYR A 241 -15.56 -13.13 -0.80
C TYR A 241 -14.61 -14.21 -0.25
N LEU A 242 -13.60 -14.61 -1.03
CA LEU A 242 -12.56 -15.52 -0.54
C LEU A 242 -11.77 -14.92 0.63
N SER A 243 -11.50 -13.62 0.61
CA SER A 243 -10.81 -12.92 1.71
C SER A 243 -11.66 -12.84 2.97
N GLU A 244 -12.97 -12.61 2.82
CA GLU A 244 -13.94 -12.61 3.94
C GLU A 244 -14.04 -14.00 4.57
N MET A 245 -14.22 -15.05 3.75
CA MET A 245 -14.31 -16.43 4.25
C MET A 245 -12.99 -16.90 4.88
N ALA A 246 -11.83 -16.54 4.30
CA ALA A 246 -10.53 -16.83 4.89
C ALA A 246 -10.34 -16.12 6.24
N GLY A 247 -10.64 -14.81 6.30
CA GLY A 247 -10.54 -14.02 7.53
C GLY A 247 -11.44 -14.53 8.65
N LYS A 248 -12.69 -14.90 8.32
CA LYS A 248 -13.68 -15.51 9.22
C LYS A 248 -13.19 -16.80 9.90
N HIS A 249 -12.39 -17.61 9.19
CA HIS A 249 -11.84 -18.89 9.65
C HIS A 249 -10.32 -18.84 9.92
N GLY A 250 -9.79 -17.66 10.30
CA GLY A 250 -8.40 -17.48 10.74
C GLY A 250 -7.30 -17.73 9.70
N VAL A 251 -7.66 -17.98 8.43
CA VAL A 251 -6.74 -18.43 7.38
C VAL A 251 -5.85 -17.29 6.88
N GLY A 252 -4.56 -17.59 6.67
CA GLY A 252 -3.61 -16.71 5.97
C GLY A 252 -2.62 -15.95 6.85
N CYS A 253 -2.68 -16.10 8.17
CA CYS A 253 -1.68 -15.55 9.08
C CYS A 253 -0.33 -16.29 8.95
N ILE A 254 0.77 -15.53 8.77
CA ILE A 254 2.15 -16.03 8.81
C ILE A 254 3.04 -15.09 9.62
N ASP A 255 4.00 -15.67 10.35
CA ASP A 255 5.10 -14.95 11.00
C ASP A 255 6.41 -15.36 10.32
N VAL A 256 7.17 -14.38 9.83
CA VAL A 256 8.34 -14.58 8.95
C VAL A 256 9.41 -13.49 9.12
N TRP A 257 10.61 -13.92 9.47
CA TRP A 257 11.82 -13.18 9.09
C TRP A 257 12.06 -13.36 7.58
N ARG A 258 12.49 -12.30 6.89
CA ARG A 258 12.71 -12.27 5.44
C ARG A 258 14.00 -11.52 5.11
N THR A 259 14.67 -11.87 4.02
CA THR A 259 15.74 -11.00 3.49
C THR A 259 15.13 -9.77 2.79
N ALA A 260 15.75 -8.61 2.97
CA ALA A 260 15.48 -7.41 2.18
C ALA A 260 16.37 -7.42 0.93
N SER A 261 15.92 -6.81 -0.16
CA SER A 261 16.76 -6.67 -1.36
C SER A 261 17.89 -5.67 -1.08
N SER A 262 19.11 -6.18 -0.89
CA SER A 262 20.32 -5.36 -0.80
C SER A 262 20.56 -4.65 -2.13
N GLY A 263 20.53 -3.31 -2.10
CA GLY A 263 21.05 -2.45 -3.17
C GLY A 263 22.49 -2.02 -2.89
#